data_AF-A0A4Y7U330-F1
#
_entry.id   AF-A0A4Y7U330-F1
#
_cell.length_a   1.000
_cell.length_b   1.000
_cell.length_c   1.000
_cell.angle_alpha   90.00
_cell.angle_beta   90.00
_cell.angle_gamma   90.00
#
_symmetry.space_group_name_H-M   'P 1'
#
loop_
_entity.id
_entity.type
_entity.pdbx_description
1 polymer ?
#
loop_
_entity_poly.entity_id
_entity_poly.type
_entity_poly.pdbx_seq_one_letter_code
_entity_poly.pdbx_strand_id
1 'polypeptide(L)'
;NSVQEEIGVRGAEMIAHTIKPNVAIVTDVCHDTTTPMIDKKVEGDLKMGKGPVIAYAPAVQNKLRDLIVDTAVENKIPFQRHATSRATGTDTDAFAYSNGGVASALISLPLR
;
A
#
# COMPACT_ATOMS: atom_id res chain seq x y z
N ASN A 1 15.61 8.85 3.25
CA ASN A 1 15.47 7.47 3.77
C ASN A 1 14.22 7.45 4.63
N SER A 2 13.31 6.48 4.44
CA SER A 2 12.19 6.28 5.35
C SER A 2 12.60 5.22 6.39
N VAL A 3 12.48 5.58 7.66
CA VAL A 3 12.79 4.72 8.81
C VAL A 3 11.68 4.91 9.83
N GLN A 4 11.60 4.03 10.84
CA GLN A 4 10.66 4.21 11.95
C GLN A 4 9.17 4.15 11.54
N GLU A 5 8.84 3.39 10.49
CA GLU A 5 7.47 3.05 10.11
C GLU A 5 6.73 2.45 11.32
N GLU A 6 7.31 1.39 11.88
CA GLU A 6 6.78 0.57 12.99
C GLU A 6 6.57 1.32 14.31
N ILE A 7 7.10 2.54 14.44
CA ILE A 7 6.92 3.40 15.62
C ILE A 7 6.17 4.70 15.30
N GLY A 8 5.50 4.74 14.15
CA GLY A 8 4.59 5.81 13.75
C GLY A 8 5.07 6.65 12.57
N VAL A 9 5.63 6.01 11.53
CA VAL A 9 5.90 6.60 10.20
C VAL A 9 6.73 7.90 10.19
N ARG A 10 7.56 8.12 11.21
CA ARG A 10 8.27 9.41 11.41
C ARG A 10 9.27 9.72 10.30
N GLY A 11 9.97 8.71 9.79
CA GLY A 11 10.86 8.89 8.65
C GLY A 11 10.11 9.27 7.38
N ALA A 12 8.95 8.66 7.13
CA ALA A 12 8.09 8.99 6.00
C ALA A 12 7.52 10.40 6.09
N GLU A 13 7.06 10.82 7.26
CA GLU A 13 6.60 12.20 7.49
C GLU A 13 7.71 13.21 7.16
N MET A 14 8.91 13.01 7.71
CA MET A 14 10.05 13.89 7.46
C MET A 14 10.41 13.96 5.97
N ILE A 15 10.54 12.80 5.30
CA ILE A 15 10.98 12.78 3.90
C ILE A 15 9.90 13.35 2.99
N ALA A 16 8.62 13.04 3.21
CA ALA A 16 7.51 13.58 2.43
C ALA A 16 7.48 15.11 2.47
N HIS A 17 7.66 15.71 3.66
CA HIS A 17 7.77 17.17 3.79
C HIS A 17 9.03 17.77 3.15
N THR A 18 10.12 17.00 3.11
CA THR A 18 11.39 17.45 2.53
C THR A 18 11.33 17.47 1.00
N ILE A 19 10.93 16.35 0.38
CA ILE A 19 11.00 16.18 -1.07
C ILE A 19 9.74 16.65 -1.81
N LYS A 20 8.60 16.81 -1.11
CA LYS A 20 7.33 17.33 -1.64
C LYS A 20 6.94 16.71 -2.99
N PRO A 21 6.82 15.37 -3.06
CA PRO A 21 6.61 14.69 -4.32
C PRO A 21 5.20 14.97 -4.85
N ASN A 22 5.03 14.91 -6.17
CA ASN A 22 3.70 14.98 -6.78
C ASN A 22 2.95 13.65 -6.67
N VAL A 23 3.68 12.54 -6.71
CA VAL A 23 3.17 11.16 -6.68
C VAL A 23 4.07 10.31 -5.81
N ALA A 24 3.49 9.40 -5.02
CA ALA A 24 4.21 8.39 -4.26
C ALA A 24 3.64 6.99 -4.53
N ILE A 25 4.48 6.05 -4.97
CA ILE A 25 4.14 4.64 -5.00
C ILE A 25 4.93 3.99 -3.87
N VAL A 26 4.21 3.55 -2.85
CA VAL A 26 4.78 2.92 -1.66
C VAL A 26 4.67 1.42 -1.81
N THR A 27 5.77 0.73 -1.48
CA THR A 27 5.81 -0.73 -1.45
C THR A 27 6.01 -1.19 -0.03
N ASP A 28 5.21 -2.15 0.40
CA ASP A 28 5.32 -2.75 1.73
C ASP A 28 5.03 -4.25 1.67
N VAL A 29 4.99 -4.90 2.81
CA VAL A 29 4.63 -6.31 2.93
C VAL A 29 3.19 -6.46 3.47
N CYS A 30 2.60 -7.62 3.25
CA CYS A 30 1.31 -7.98 3.85
C CYS A 30 1.30 -9.47 4.17
N HIS A 31 0.30 -9.94 4.89
CA HIS A 31 0.26 -11.33 5.33
C HIS A 31 -0.30 -12.28 4.27
N ASP A 32 0.34 -13.43 4.09
CA ASP A 32 -0.28 -14.59 3.47
C ASP A 32 -1.33 -15.17 4.42
N THR A 33 -2.58 -14.85 4.14
CA THR A 33 -3.76 -15.24 4.93
C THR A 33 -4.11 -16.74 4.83
N THR A 34 -3.37 -17.53 4.04
CA THR A 34 -3.45 -18.99 4.09
C THR A 34 -2.68 -19.61 5.26
N THR A 35 -1.90 -18.81 5.97
CA THR A 35 -1.23 -19.19 7.22
C THR A 35 -2.29 -19.54 8.29
N PRO A 36 -2.12 -20.65 9.04
CA PRO A 36 -3.06 -21.01 10.11
C PRO A 36 -3.29 -19.87 11.10
N MET A 37 -4.49 -19.79 11.65
CA MET A 37 -4.91 -18.80 12.66
C MET A 37 -5.15 -17.36 12.18
N ILE A 38 -4.95 -17.04 10.90
CA ILE A 38 -5.34 -15.73 10.33
C ILE A 38 -6.83 -15.75 9.93
N ASP A 39 -7.61 -14.76 10.38
CA ASP A 39 -9.00 -14.60 9.97
C ASP A 39 -9.11 -13.84 8.64
N LYS A 40 -9.36 -14.59 7.57
CA LYS A 40 -9.56 -14.05 6.22
C LYS A 40 -10.75 -13.09 6.09
N LYS A 41 -11.73 -13.13 7.00
CA LYS A 41 -12.83 -12.17 6.99
C LYS A 41 -12.37 -10.77 7.38
N VAL A 42 -11.28 -10.69 8.17
CA VAL A 42 -10.69 -9.44 8.63
C VAL A 42 -9.57 -9.00 7.69
N GLU A 43 -8.64 -9.90 7.36
CA GLU A 43 -7.41 -9.58 6.61
C GLU A 43 -7.52 -9.77 5.09
N GLY A 44 -8.67 -10.23 4.60
CA GLY A 44 -8.88 -10.59 3.20
C GLY A 44 -8.33 -11.97 2.81
N ASP A 45 -8.43 -12.33 1.52
CA ASP A 45 -7.87 -13.58 0.97
C ASP A 45 -6.65 -13.24 0.10
N LEU A 46 -5.50 -13.09 0.77
CA LEU A 46 -4.21 -12.79 0.16
C LEU A 46 -3.29 -14.00 0.28
N LYS A 47 -2.60 -14.35 -0.80
CA LYS A 47 -1.73 -15.53 -0.87
C LYS A 47 -0.41 -15.24 -1.59
N MET A 48 0.68 -15.80 -1.08
CA MET A 48 1.97 -15.82 -1.79
C MET A 48 1.85 -16.50 -3.15
N GLY A 49 2.63 -16.00 -4.12
CA GLY A 49 2.65 -16.55 -5.48
C GLY A 49 1.44 -16.19 -6.36
N LYS A 50 0.42 -15.50 -5.83
CA LYS A 50 -0.71 -14.97 -6.62
C LYS A 50 -0.50 -13.53 -7.12
N GLY A 51 0.72 -12.99 -6.97
CA GLY A 51 1.08 -11.64 -7.38
C GLY A 51 0.99 -10.59 -6.25
N PRO A 52 1.49 -9.37 -6.49
CA PRO A 52 1.41 -8.26 -5.53
C PRO A 52 -0.04 -7.89 -5.20
N VAL A 53 -0.23 -7.19 -4.09
CA VAL A 53 -1.52 -6.79 -3.56
C VAL A 53 -1.68 -5.28 -3.71
N ILE A 54 -2.69 -4.85 -4.45
CA ILE A 54 -3.02 -3.43 -4.61
C ILE A 54 -4.05 -3.05 -3.55
N ALA A 55 -3.73 -2.02 -2.76
CA ALA A 55 -4.60 -1.56 -1.69
C ALA A 55 -5.75 -0.66 -2.20
N TYR A 56 -6.90 -0.79 -1.54
CA TYR A 56 -8.08 0.05 -1.67
C TYR A 56 -8.33 0.66 -0.29
N ALA A 57 -7.88 1.90 -0.10
CA ALA A 57 -7.81 2.55 1.19
C ALA A 57 -8.10 4.06 1.06
N PRO A 58 -8.49 4.76 2.14
CA PRO A 58 -8.64 6.22 2.13
C PRO A 58 -7.36 6.97 1.73
N ALA A 59 -6.18 6.45 2.10
CA ALA A 59 -4.88 7.02 1.75
C ALA A 59 -4.42 6.70 0.31
N VAL A 60 -5.18 5.88 -0.43
CA VAL A 60 -4.84 5.51 -1.82
C VAL A 60 -5.66 6.35 -2.79
N GLN A 61 -4.97 7.11 -3.65
CA GLN A 61 -5.61 7.95 -4.64
C GLN A 61 -6.17 7.10 -5.80
N ASN A 62 -7.47 7.22 -6.06
CA ASN A 62 -8.19 6.33 -7.00
C ASN A 62 -7.60 6.33 -8.42
N LYS A 63 -7.26 7.49 -9.00
CA LYS A 63 -6.75 7.55 -10.38
C LYS A 63 -5.37 6.90 -10.52
N LEU A 64 -4.51 7.07 -9.52
CA LEU A 64 -3.19 6.45 -9.47
C LEU A 64 -3.31 4.94 -9.28
N ARG A 65 -4.21 4.49 -8.40
CA ARG A 65 -4.52 3.06 -8.27
C ARG A 65 -5.02 2.47 -9.58
N ASP A 66 -5.95 3.13 -10.25
CA ASP A 66 -6.52 2.66 -11.51
C ASP A 66 -5.43 2.59 -12.59
N LEU A 67 -4.56 3.60 -12.67
CA LEU A 67 -3.39 3.56 -13.55
C LEU A 67 -2.48 2.35 -13.28
N ILE A 68 -2.24 2.01 -12.02
CA ILE A 68 -1.45 0.83 -11.64
C ILE A 68 -2.16 -0.46 -12.06
N VAL A 69 -3.47 -0.55 -11.81
CA VAL A 69 -4.30 -1.72 -12.18
C VAL A 69 -4.31 -1.91 -13.69
N ASP A 70 -4.55 -0.85 -14.45
CA ASP A 70 -4.61 -0.88 -15.91
C ASP A 70 -3.24 -1.30 -16.48
N THR A 71 -2.16 -0.72 -15.95
CA THR A 71 -0.78 -1.10 -16.33
C THR A 71 -0.52 -2.59 -16.06
N ALA A 72 -0.95 -3.12 -14.91
CA ALA A 72 -0.78 -4.53 -14.59
C ALA A 72 -1.58 -5.43 -15.55
N VAL A 73 -2.81 -5.04 -15.91
CA VAL A 73 -3.65 -5.76 -16.88
C VAL A 73 -3.01 -5.76 -18.27
N GLU A 74 -2.58 -4.60 -18.77
CA GLU A 74 -1.93 -4.46 -20.08
C GLU A 74 -0.67 -5.33 -20.18
N ASN A 75 0.13 -5.38 -19.11
CA ASN A 75 1.36 -6.15 -19.04
C ASN A 75 1.16 -7.61 -18.60
N LYS A 76 -0.09 -8.06 -18.41
CA LYS A 76 -0.43 -9.43 -17.97
C LYS A 76 0.24 -9.82 -16.65
N ILE A 77 0.42 -8.86 -15.75
CA ILE A 77 0.98 -9.07 -14.41
C ILE A 77 -0.18 -9.49 -13.48
N PRO A 78 -0.14 -10.70 -12.89
CA PRO A 78 -1.16 -11.10 -11.93
C PRO A 78 -1.06 -10.24 -10.67
N PHE A 79 -2.21 -9.89 -10.08
CA PHE A 79 -2.26 -9.13 -8.83
C PHE A 79 -3.51 -9.48 -8.02
N GLN A 80 -3.48 -9.11 -6.76
CA GLN A 80 -4.56 -9.28 -5.78
C GLN A 80 -5.04 -7.91 -5.31
N ARG A 81 -6.21 -7.85 -4.67
CA ARG A 81 -6.80 -6.61 -4.16
C ARG A 81 -7.03 -6.74 -2.66
N HIS A 82 -6.72 -5.69 -1.92
CA HIS A 82 -6.96 -5.64 -0.49
C HIS A 82 -7.69 -4.35 -0.12
N ALA A 83 -8.87 -4.47 0.48
CA ALA A 83 -9.57 -3.34 1.06
C ALA A 83 -9.07 -3.15 2.50
N THR A 84 -8.46 -2.00 2.79
CA THR A 84 -8.07 -1.66 4.16
C THR A 84 -9.12 -0.71 4.75
N SER A 85 -9.19 -0.69 6.07
CA SER A 85 -10.21 0.10 6.79
C SER A 85 -9.85 1.61 6.81
N ARG A 86 -9.67 2.19 7.99
CA ARG A 86 -9.46 3.65 8.16
C ARG A 86 -8.10 4.13 7.63
N ALA A 87 -7.08 3.30 7.76
CA ALA A 87 -5.69 3.62 7.41
C ALA A 87 -5.03 2.37 6.81
N THR A 88 -3.90 2.56 6.11
CA THR A 88 -3.06 1.44 5.69
C THR A 88 -2.16 0.96 6.81
N GLY A 89 -1.81 1.85 7.75
CA GLY A 89 -0.81 1.59 8.78
C GLY A 89 0.60 1.51 8.21
N THR A 90 0.87 2.21 7.10
CA THR A 90 2.17 2.19 6.40
C THR A 90 2.61 3.61 6.09
N ASP A 91 3.82 3.76 5.56
CA ASP A 91 4.34 5.03 5.01
C ASP A 91 3.37 5.70 4.01
N THR A 92 2.50 4.94 3.34
CA THR A 92 1.48 5.47 2.43
C THR A 92 0.61 6.54 3.09
N ASP A 93 0.23 6.35 4.36
CA ASP A 93 -0.58 7.31 5.10
C ASP A 93 0.18 8.62 5.30
N ALA A 94 1.46 8.57 5.67
CA ALA A 94 2.29 9.76 5.85
C ALA A 94 2.44 10.55 4.54
N PHE A 95 2.69 9.88 3.42
CA PHE A 95 2.78 10.56 2.12
C PHE A 95 1.43 11.16 1.72
N ALA A 96 0.35 10.37 1.74
CA ALA A 96 -0.97 10.78 1.26
C ALA A 96 -1.46 12.08 1.91
N TYR A 97 -1.26 12.23 3.22
CA TYR A 97 -1.73 13.39 3.98
C TYR A 97 -0.69 14.51 4.11
N SER A 98 0.50 14.38 3.52
CA SER A 98 1.53 15.42 3.54
C SER A 98 1.26 16.53 2.51
N ASN A 99 1.84 17.72 2.74
CA ASN A 99 1.97 18.80 1.76
C ASN A 99 0.66 19.25 1.06
N GLY A 100 -0.49 19.13 1.71
CA GLY A 100 -1.80 19.46 1.12
C GLY A 100 -2.43 18.33 0.29
N GLY A 101 -1.80 17.15 0.30
CA GLY A 101 -2.24 15.95 -0.41
C GLY A 101 -1.23 15.53 -1.47
N VAL A 102 -0.63 14.35 -1.28
CA VAL A 102 0.19 13.69 -2.32
C VAL A 102 -0.63 12.54 -2.90
N ALA A 103 -0.64 12.41 -4.23
CA ALA A 103 -1.26 11.25 -4.87
C ALA A 103 -0.44 10.00 -4.54
N SER A 104 -0.94 9.20 -3.61
CA SER A 104 -0.23 8.02 -3.09
C SER A 104 -0.95 6.72 -3.45
N ALA A 105 -0.19 5.64 -3.61
CA ALA A 105 -0.71 4.28 -3.78
C ALA A 105 0.18 3.27 -3.06
N LEU A 106 -0.42 2.16 -2.62
CA LEU A 106 0.27 1.07 -1.91
C LEU A 106 0.19 -0.22 -2.71
N ILE A 107 1.36 -0.83 -2.94
CA ILE A 107 1.53 -2.16 -3.54
C ILE A 107 2.27 -3.04 -2.54
N SER A 108 1.58 -4.04 -1.98
CA SER A 108 2.15 -4.92 -0.96
C SER A 108 2.57 -6.28 -1.52
N LEU A 109 3.54 -6.93 -0.88
CA LEU A 109 3.96 -8.30 -1.19
C LEU A 109 3.55 -9.25 -0.06
N PRO A 110 2.77 -10.31 -0.33
CA PRO A 110 2.42 -11.29 0.69
C PRO A 110 3.65 -12.04 1.20
N LEU A 111 3.78 -12.19 2.51
CA LEU A 111 4.80 -12.99 3.18
C LEU A 111 4.23 -13.85 4.31
N ARG A 112 5.02 -14.84 4.75
CA ARG A 112 4.70 -15.78 5.83
C ARG A 112 5.37 -15.38 7.13
#